data_AF-A0A6N2Z4X1-F1
#
_entry.id   AF-A0A6N2Z4X1-F1
#
_cell.length_a   1.000
_cell.length_b   1.000
_cell.length_c   1.000
_cell.angle_alpha   90.00
_cell.angle_beta   90.00
_cell.angle_gamma   90.00
#
_symmetry.space_group_name_H-M   'P 1'
#
loop_
_entity.id
_entity.type
_entity.pdbx_description
1 polymer ?
#
loop_
_entity_poly.entity_id
_entity_poly.type
_entity_poly.pdbx_seq_one_letter_code
_entity_poly.pdbx_strand_id
1 'polypeptide(L)'
;MAGGDTIKFNYEDIQVSYTKLIDISEKTKEALDRLEKVCDVADQDMKGKYRAGFKDKKDEVFKEVKDVAVDGVRKIAKIMNVTSKDMEKKN
;
A
#
# COMPACT_ATOMS: atom_id res chain seq x y z
N MET A 1 6.29 46.14 4.03
CA MET A 1 6.42 44.76 4.56
C MET A 1 5.92 43.84 3.47
N ALA A 2 6.76 42.89 3.03
CA ALA A 2 6.40 41.96 1.97
C ALA A 2 5.18 41.15 2.40
N GLY A 3 4.04 41.37 1.73
CA GLY A 3 2.87 40.51 1.82
C GLY A 3 3.24 39.19 1.16
N GLY A 4 3.82 38.29 1.94
CA GLY A 4 4.11 36.94 1.48
C GLY A 4 2.79 36.24 1.26
N ASP A 5 2.51 35.86 0.02
CA ASP A 5 1.45 34.93 -0.33
C ASP A 5 1.61 33.69 0.54
N THR A 6 0.82 33.61 1.62
CA THR A 6 0.73 32.42 2.43
C THR A 6 0.10 31.37 1.55
N ILE A 7 0.90 30.43 1.05
CA ILE A 7 0.43 29.23 0.36
C ILE A 7 -0.59 28.58 1.29
N LYS A 8 -1.88 28.71 0.96
CA LYS A 8 -2.96 28.09 1.72
C LYS A 8 -2.79 26.58 1.62
N PHE A 9 -2.48 25.96 2.74
CA PHE A 9 -2.40 24.50 2.84
C PHE A 9 -3.76 23.89 2.48
N ASN A 10 -3.86 23.21 1.32
CA ASN A 10 -5.11 22.60 0.88
C ASN A 10 -5.29 21.21 1.54
N TYR A 11 -5.90 21.22 2.72
CA TYR A 11 -6.17 20.01 3.50
C TYR A 11 -7.11 19.02 2.77
N GLU A 12 -8.10 19.52 2.04
CA GLU A 12 -9.10 18.68 1.36
C GLU A 12 -8.47 17.81 0.26
N ASP A 13 -7.62 18.40 -0.60
CA ASP A 13 -6.93 17.65 -1.66
C ASP A 13 -6.01 16.56 -1.10
N ILE A 14 -5.40 16.81 0.06
CA ILE A 14 -4.54 15.84 0.75
C ILE A 14 -5.38 14.70 1.34
N GLN A 15 -6.54 14.99 1.93
CA GLN A 15 -7.46 13.96 2.43
C GLN A 15 -8.04 13.10 1.30
N VAL A 16 -8.38 13.71 0.16
CA VAL A 16 -8.84 12.97 -1.04
C VAL A 16 -7.72 12.04 -1.55
N SER A 17 -6.50 12.55 -1.65
CA SER A 17 -5.34 11.76 -2.10
C SER A 17 -5.00 10.63 -1.12
N TYR A 18 -5.04 10.91 0.18
CA TYR A 18 -4.90 9.92 1.25
C TYR A 18 -5.91 8.79 1.11
N THR A 19 -7.18 9.12 0.92
CA THR A 19 -8.27 8.13 0.82
C THR A 19 -8.06 7.22 -0.40
N LYS A 20 -7.65 7.78 -1.54
CA LYS A 20 -7.33 7.01 -2.75
C LYS A 20 -6.16 6.05 -2.53
N LEU A 21 -5.10 6.49 -1.84
CA LEU A 21 -3.95 5.63 -1.54
C LEU A 21 -4.33 4.46 -0.62
N ILE A 22 -5.18 4.70 0.37
CA ILE A 22 -5.72 3.62 1.22
C ILE A 22 -6.53 2.62 0.40
N ASP A 23 -7.48 3.07 -0.42
CA ASP A 23 -8.31 2.21 -1.27
C ASP A 23 -7.46 1.35 -2.24
N ILE A 24 -6.44 1.94 -2.87
CA ILE A 24 -5.49 1.20 -3.72
C ILE A 24 -4.74 0.13 -2.90
N SER A 25 -4.28 0.46 -1.69
CA SER A 25 -3.57 -0.50 -0.83
C SER A 25 -4.45 -1.68 -0.44
N GLU A 26 -5.75 -1.44 -0.19
CA GLU A 26 -6.71 -2.47 0.18
C GLU A 26 -7.04 -3.37 -1.01
N LYS A 27 -7.31 -2.80 -2.17
CA LYS A 27 -7.52 -3.56 -3.41
C LYS A 27 -6.31 -4.39 -3.80
N THR A 28 -5.11 -3.84 -3.61
CA THR A 28 -3.85 -4.56 -3.86
C THR A 28 -3.71 -5.74 -2.91
N LYS A 29 -4.00 -5.54 -1.62
CA LYS A 29 -4.01 -6.63 -0.64
C LYS A 29 -5.00 -7.72 -1.03
N GLU A 30 -6.23 -7.37 -1.39
CA GLU A 30 -7.24 -8.36 -1.81
C GLU A 30 -6.80 -9.16 -3.06
N ALA A 31 -6.16 -8.50 -4.03
CA ALA A 31 -5.63 -9.16 -5.21
C ALA A 31 -4.50 -10.15 -4.85
N LEU A 32 -3.61 -9.77 -3.93
CA LEU A 32 -2.56 -10.66 -3.42
C LEU A 32 -3.13 -11.85 -2.66
N ASP A 33 -4.08 -11.62 -1.74
CA ASP A 33 -4.72 -12.69 -0.98
C ASP A 33 -5.43 -13.70 -1.90
N ARG A 34 -5.99 -13.25 -3.03
CA ARG A 34 -6.56 -14.13 -4.07
C ARG A 34 -5.49 -14.90 -4.82
N LEU A 35 -4.42 -14.24 -5.23
CA LEU A 35 -3.31 -14.88 -5.95
C LEU A 35 -2.65 -15.94 -5.06
N GLU A 36 -2.48 -15.68 -3.76
CA GLU A 36 -1.87 -16.61 -2.80
C GLU A 36 -2.66 -17.92 -2.73
N LYS A 37 -4.00 -17.81 -2.66
CA LYS A 37 -4.91 -18.95 -2.69
C LYS A 37 -4.83 -19.73 -4.00
N VAL A 38 -4.78 -19.05 -5.15
CA VAL A 38 -4.63 -19.72 -6.45
C VAL A 38 -3.30 -20.48 -6.51
N CYS A 39 -2.23 -19.86 -6.02
CA CYS A 39 -0.93 -20.51 -5.95
C CYS A 39 -0.90 -21.68 -4.96
N ASP A 40 -1.63 -21.63 -3.85
CA ASP A 40 -1.75 -22.76 -2.90
C ASP A 40 -2.49 -23.94 -3.51
N VAL A 41 -3.56 -23.70 -4.28
CA VAL A 41 -4.26 -24.75 -5.03
C VAL A 41 -3.33 -25.36 -6.07
N ALA A 42 -2.62 -24.53 -6.84
CA ALA A 42 -1.64 -25.01 -7.81
C ALA A 42 -0.51 -25.83 -7.14
N ASP A 43 -0.03 -25.42 -5.97
CA ASP A 43 0.98 -26.14 -5.18
C ASP A 43 0.48 -27.53 -4.73
N GLN A 44 -0.80 -27.63 -4.36
CA GLN A 44 -1.43 -28.91 -4.02
C GLN A 44 -1.60 -29.84 -5.23
N ASP A 45 -1.94 -29.28 -6.39
CA ASP A 45 -2.13 -30.04 -7.64
C ASP A 45 -0.80 -30.54 -8.24
N MET A 46 0.30 -29.80 -8.05
CA MET A 46 1.60 -30.08 -8.68
C MET A 46 2.42 -31.26 -8.08
N LYS A 47 1.81 -32.18 -7.31
CA LYS A 47 2.42 -33.39 -6.67
C LYS A 47 3.82 -33.80 -7.21
N GLY A 48 4.91 -33.20 -6.70
CA GLY A 48 6.28 -33.62 -7.04
C GLY A 48 7.30 -32.50 -7.33
N LYS A 49 8.42 -32.90 -7.97
CA LYS A 49 9.76 -32.25 -8.03
C LYS A 49 9.84 -30.73 -8.28
N TYR A 50 8.81 -30.06 -8.79
CA TYR A 50 8.79 -28.61 -9.06
C TYR A 50 8.18 -27.76 -7.94
N ARG A 51 7.62 -28.40 -6.91
CA ARG A 51 6.92 -27.76 -5.79
C ARG A 51 7.78 -26.77 -5.00
N ALA A 52 9.00 -27.16 -4.64
CA ALA A 52 9.87 -26.34 -3.80
C ALA A 52 10.29 -25.03 -4.50
N GLY A 53 10.73 -25.12 -5.76
CA GLY A 53 11.18 -23.94 -6.52
C GLY A 53 10.03 -22.99 -6.90
N PHE A 54 8.81 -23.50 -7.07
CA PHE A 54 7.62 -22.67 -7.26
C PHE A 54 7.23 -21.96 -5.96
N LYS A 55 7.23 -22.69 -4.84
CA LYS A 55 6.89 -22.15 -3.52
C LYS A 55 7.84 -21.04 -3.05
N ASP A 56 9.15 -21.24 -3.15
CA ASP A 56 10.12 -20.25 -2.66
C ASP A 56 10.02 -18.91 -3.44
N LYS A 57 9.90 -18.99 -4.78
CA LYS A 57 9.71 -17.79 -5.62
C LYS A 57 8.36 -17.13 -5.40
N LYS A 58 7.31 -17.93 -5.20
CA LYS A 58 5.97 -17.46 -4.86
C LYS A 58 6.04 -16.63 -3.56
N ASP A 59 6.62 -17.18 -2.50
CA ASP A 59 6.71 -16.54 -1.20
C ASP A 59 7.56 -15.25 -1.24
N GLU A 60 8.64 -15.23 -2.02
CA GLU A 60 9.48 -14.03 -2.24
C GLU A 60 8.69 -12.90 -2.93
N VAL A 61 7.98 -13.21 -4.02
CA VAL A 61 7.15 -12.23 -4.74
C VAL A 61 6.02 -11.71 -3.84
N PHE A 62 5.32 -12.58 -3.10
CA PHE A 62 4.27 -12.12 -2.19
C PHE A 62 4.80 -11.21 -1.09
N LYS A 63 5.97 -11.54 -0.55
CA LYS A 63 6.62 -10.71 0.47
C LYS A 63 6.97 -9.33 -0.08
N GLU A 64 7.62 -9.24 -1.23
CA GLU A 64 7.98 -7.95 -1.83
C GLU A 64 6.75 -7.09 -2.13
N VAL A 65 5.71 -7.66 -2.74
CA VAL A 65 4.51 -6.86 -3.07
C VAL A 65 3.77 -6.43 -1.81
N LYS A 66 3.72 -7.28 -0.77
CA LYS A 66 3.11 -6.91 0.51
C LYS A 66 3.88 -5.78 1.21
N ASP A 67 5.21 -5.91 1.30
CA ASP A 67 6.07 -4.93 1.97
C ASP A 67 6.03 -3.56 1.25
N VAL A 68 6.10 -3.56 -0.08
CA VAL A 68 6.17 -2.31 -0.88
C VAL A 68 4.79 -1.72 -1.12
N ALA A 69 3.85 -2.50 -1.65
CA ALA A 69 2.59 -1.97 -2.16
C ALA A 69 1.52 -1.82 -1.08
N VAL A 70 1.51 -2.67 -0.06
CA VAL A 70 0.51 -2.57 1.02
C VAL A 70 1.06 -1.75 2.18
N ASP A 71 2.20 -2.17 2.74
CA ASP A 71 2.73 -1.54 3.96
C ASP A 71 3.39 -0.20 3.66
N GLY A 72 4.14 -0.09 2.56
CA GLY A 72 4.73 1.17 2.10
C GLY A 72 3.67 2.25 1.84
N VAL A 73 2.63 1.93 1.07
CA VAL A 73 1.54 2.87 0.75
C VAL A 73 0.78 3.28 2.01
N ARG A 74 0.47 2.34 2.92
CA ARG A 74 -0.17 2.66 4.20
C ARG A 74 0.68 3.57 5.08
N LYS A 75 2.00 3.36 5.12
CA LYS A 75 2.92 4.19 5.90
C LYS A 75 2.97 5.62 5.36
N ILE A 76 3.08 5.79 4.04
CA ILE A 76 3.05 7.10 3.39
C ILE A 76 1.72 7.80 3.66
N ALA A 77 0.60 7.09 3.49
CA ALA A 77 -0.73 7.63 3.76
C ALA A 77 -0.87 8.11 5.23
N LYS A 78 -0.39 7.35 6.20
CA LYS A 78 -0.39 7.76 7.62
C LYS A 78 0.45 9.01 7.87
N ILE A 79 1.66 9.09 7.30
CA ILE A 79 2.52 10.28 7.46
C ILE A 79 1.83 11.51 6.88
N MET A 80 1.22 11.40 5.70
CA MET A 80 0.49 12.50 5.07
C MET A 80 -0.68 12.98 5.94
N ASN A 81 -1.48 12.07 6.51
CA ASN A 81 -2.61 12.42 7.37
C ASN A 81 -2.19 13.09 8.69
N VAL A 82 -1.12 12.61 9.33
CA VAL A 82 -0.58 13.25 10.55
C VAL A 82 -0.06 14.64 10.22
N THR A 83 0.76 14.74 9.17
CA THR A 83 1.36 16.00 8.73
C THR A 83 0.30 17.03 8.35
N SER A 84 -0.79 16.60 7.69
CA SER A 84 -1.87 17.51 7.32
C SER A 84 -2.65 18.03 8.52
N LYS A 85 -2.91 17.19 9.53
CA LYS A 85 -3.58 17.60 10.76
C LYS A 85 -2.72 18.54 11.61
N ASP A 86 -1.41 18.31 11.63
CA ASP A 86 -0.49 19.19 12.37
C ASP A 86 -0.35 20.57 11.72
N MET A 87 -0.44 20.65 10.38
CA MET A 87 -0.47 21.93 9.67
C MET A 87 -1.81 22.66 9.84
N GLU A 88 -2.94 21.96 9.86
CA GLU A 88 -4.25 22.56 10.13
C GLU A 88 -4.31 23.22 11.51
N LYS A 89 -3.74 22.59 12.54
CA LYS A 89 -3.70 23.14 13.92
C LYS A 89 -2.77 24.36 14.11
N LYS A 90 -1.87 24.62 13.15
CA LYS A 90 -0.92 25.73 13.19
C LYS A 90 -1.39 26.97 12.41
N ASN A 91 -2.50 26.86 11.69
CA ASN A 91 -3.23 27.98 11.11
C ASN A 91 -4.23 28.57 12.11
#